data_AF-A0A1D8KCX8-F1
#
_entry.id   AF-A0A1D8KCX8-F1
#
_cell.length_a   1.000
_cell.length_b   1.000
_cell.length_c   1.000
_cell.angle_alpha   90.00
_cell.angle_beta   90.00
_cell.angle_gamma   90.00
#
_symmetry.space_group_name_H-M   'P 1'
#
loop_
_entity.id
_entity.type
_entity.pdbx_description
1 polymer ?
#
loop_
_entity_poly.entity_id
_entity_poly.type
_entity_poly.pdbx_seq_one_letter_code
_entity_poly.pdbx_strand_id
1 'polypeptide(L)'
;MKSVTSQRSRRALERLLAQGGWEIRRLVLEIDSVRSQVNVECFRDDGLWVRAVKHPSGHGRLDRFQRTECLGQLHETAAGWPQSRQIRDMFLGRQYTSGARNLMRVLTQYLVDNASHPVSLASMRAAWAPLMQPRISHEESDEPF
;
A
#
# COMPACT_ATOMS: atom_id res chain seq x y z
N MET A 1 -3.22 18.10 15.96
CA MET A 1 -3.16 16.75 16.62
C MET A 1 -3.49 15.66 15.60
N LYS A 2 -2.56 14.75 15.27
CA LYS A 2 -2.89 13.55 14.47
C LYS A 2 -3.74 12.64 15.37
N SER A 3 -4.97 12.31 14.99
CA SER A 3 -5.94 11.66 15.90
C SER A 3 -5.42 10.29 16.39
N VAL A 4 -5.44 10.09 17.72
CA VAL A 4 -5.00 8.85 18.39
C VAL A 4 -5.73 7.61 17.83
N THR A 5 -7.00 7.78 17.44
CA THR A 5 -7.83 6.75 16.79
C THR A 5 -7.24 6.25 15.47
N SER A 6 -6.64 7.14 14.66
CA SER A 6 -6.01 6.77 13.39
C SER A 6 -4.78 5.87 13.60
N GLN A 7 -4.03 6.10 14.69
CA GLN A 7 -2.83 5.31 15.00
C GLN A 7 -3.16 3.90 15.49
N ARG A 8 -4.22 3.73 16.30
CA ARG A 8 -4.67 2.39 16.75
C ARG A 8 -5.14 1.54 15.57
N SER A 9 -5.96 2.11 14.69
CA SER A 9 -6.45 1.42 13.49
C SER A 9 -5.31 1.03 12.55
N ARG A 10 -4.34 1.93 12.37
CA ARG A 10 -3.12 1.64 11.59
C ARG A 10 -2.33 0.48 12.17
N ARG A 11 -2.08 0.46 13.48
CA ARG A 11 -1.37 -0.65 14.15
C ARG A 11 -2.12 -1.98 14.03
N ALA A 12 -3.44 -1.95 14.12
CA ALA A 12 -4.26 -3.16 13.94
C ALA A 12 -4.12 -3.74 12.53
N LEU A 13 -4.15 -2.87 11.51
CA LEU A 13 -3.90 -3.26 10.13
C LEU A 13 -2.47 -3.80 9.93
N GLU A 14 -1.45 -3.09 10.42
CA GLU A 14 -0.05 -3.52 10.30
C GLU A 14 0.18 -4.90 10.91
N ARG A 15 -0.43 -5.19 12.07
CA ARG A 15 -0.37 -6.54 12.68
C ARG A 15 -1.03 -7.61 11.82
N LEU A 16 -2.21 -7.33 11.28
CA LEU A 16 -2.94 -8.30 10.46
C LEU A 16 -2.21 -8.58 9.13
N LEU A 17 -1.62 -7.55 8.54
CA LEU A 17 -0.77 -7.71 7.36
C LEU A 17 0.48 -8.52 7.69
N ALA A 18 1.15 -8.23 8.80
CA ALA A 18 2.33 -8.97 9.24
C ALA A 18 2.00 -10.46 9.47
N GLN A 19 0.83 -10.78 10.00
CA GLN A 19 0.35 -12.17 10.12
C GLN A 19 0.23 -12.86 8.75
N GLY A 20 -0.18 -12.13 7.72
CA GLY A 20 -0.25 -12.63 6.33
C GLY A 20 1.07 -12.56 5.56
N GLY A 21 2.18 -12.22 6.22
CA GLY A 21 3.50 -12.07 5.59
C GLY A 21 3.75 -10.71 4.92
N TRP A 22 2.84 -9.74 5.08
CA TRP A 22 2.92 -8.42 4.45
C TRP A 22 3.43 -7.34 5.41
N GLU A 23 4.28 -6.45 4.91
CA GLU A 23 4.76 -5.24 5.55
C GLU A 23 4.27 -4.02 4.76
N ILE A 24 3.72 -3.01 5.44
CA ILE A 24 3.40 -1.73 4.79
C ILE A 24 4.63 -0.82 4.79
N ARG A 25 5.18 -0.54 3.61
CA ARG A 25 6.28 0.44 3.43
C ARG A 25 5.78 1.85 3.23
N ARG A 26 4.64 2.03 2.55
CA ARG A 26 4.01 3.33 2.33
C ARG A 26 2.50 3.23 2.53
N LEU A 27 1.94 4.18 3.27
CA LEU A 27 0.50 4.31 3.48
C LEU A 27 0.10 5.78 3.43
N VAL A 28 -0.39 6.20 2.27
CA VAL A 28 -1.10 7.46 2.08
C VAL A 28 -2.51 7.10 1.61
N LEU A 29 -3.49 7.41 2.45
CA LEU A 29 -4.88 7.06 2.21
C LEU A 29 -5.77 8.20 2.70
N GLU A 30 -6.32 8.94 1.74
CA GLU A 30 -7.27 10.01 1.94
C GLU A 30 -8.41 9.76 0.96
N ILE A 31 -9.60 9.47 1.47
CA ILE A 31 -10.78 9.19 0.65
C ILE A 31 -11.92 10.04 1.19
N ASP A 32 -12.16 11.18 0.57
CA ASP A 32 -13.32 12.01 0.79
C ASP A 32 -14.10 12.23 -0.53
N SER A 33 -15.18 13.01 -0.48
CA SER A 33 -16.05 13.28 -1.64
C SER A 33 -15.44 14.25 -2.67
N VAL A 34 -14.44 15.03 -2.28
CA VAL A 34 -13.83 16.13 -3.05
C VAL A 34 -12.44 15.76 -3.56
N ARG A 35 -11.63 15.12 -2.71
CA ARG A 35 -10.26 14.67 -2.95
C ARG A 35 -10.14 13.22 -2.54
N SER A 36 -9.48 12.44 -3.38
CA SER A 36 -9.04 11.12 -2.96
C SER A 36 -7.65 10.83 -3.47
N GLN A 37 -6.78 10.54 -2.51
CA GLN A 37 -5.40 10.17 -2.70
C GLN A 37 -5.17 8.78 -2.14
N VAL A 38 -4.61 7.90 -2.97
CA VAL A 38 -4.20 6.56 -2.56
C VAL A 38 -2.78 6.36 -3.05
N ASN A 39 -1.87 6.05 -2.15
CA ASN A 39 -0.52 5.58 -2.45
C ASN A 39 -0.10 4.60 -1.35
N VAL A 40 -0.31 3.31 -1.61
CA VAL A 40 -0.04 2.21 -0.68
C VAL A 40 0.99 1.28 -1.30
N GLU A 41 2.03 0.95 -0.54
CA GLU A 41 3.07 -0.01 -0.94
C GLU A 41 3.17 -1.09 0.14
N CYS A 42 2.95 -2.33 -0.25
CA CYS A 42 3.04 -3.51 0.62
C CYS A 42 4.08 -4.47 0.07
N PHE A 43 4.94 -4.99 0.95
CA PHE A 43 6.02 -5.94 0.64
C PHE A 43 5.78 -7.24 1.37
N ARG A 44 6.00 -8.36 0.71
CA ARG A 44 5.99 -9.70 1.29
C ARG A 44 7.41 -10.14 1.57
N ASP A 45 7.57 -11.05 2.52
CA ASP A 45 8.85 -11.61 2.96
C ASP A 45 9.65 -12.29 1.83
N ASP A 46 8.97 -12.91 0.87
CA ASP A 46 9.59 -13.56 -0.29
C ASP A 46 9.91 -12.63 -1.47
N GLY A 47 9.77 -11.31 -1.28
CA GLY A 47 10.07 -10.30 -2.29
C GLY A 47 8.91 -9.91 -3.19
N LEU A 48 7.74 -10.57 -3.12
CA LEU A 48 6.55 -10.07 -3.80
C LEU A 48 6.16 -8.71 -3.22
N TRP A 49 5.92 -7.70 -4.05
CA TRP A 49 5.42 -6.42 -3.55
C TRP A 49 4.43 -5.77 -4.51
N VAL A 50 3.56 -4.94 -3.95
CA VAL A 50 2.50 -4.26 -4.69
C VAL A 50 2.47 -2.78 -4.40
N ARG A 51 2.03 -2.02 -5.40
CA ARG A 51 1.85 -0.58 -5.32
C ARG A 51 0.46 -0.20 -5.83
N ALA A 52 -0.39 0.27 -4.93
CA ALA A 52 -1.70 0.81 -5.26
C ALA A 52 -1.65 2.33 -5.29
N VAL A 53 -1.88 2.93 -6.46
CA VAL A 53 -1.85 4.39 -6.64
C VAL A 53 -3.12 4.86 -7.33
N LYS A 54 -3.75 5.90 -6.78
CA LYS A 54 -4.78 6.67 -7.47
C LYS A 54 -4.14 7.87 -8.18
N HIS A 55 -4.39 7.98 -9.47
CA HIS A 55 -3.98 9.14 -10.28
C HIS A 55 -4.98 10.29 -10.13
N PRO A 56 -4.52 11.55 -10.29
CA PRO A 56 -5.40 12.72 -10.33
C PRO A 56 -6.49 12.63 -11.41
N SER A 57 -6.23 11.91 -12.51
CA SER A 57 -7.19 11.64 -13.59
C SER A 57 -8.40 10.78 -13.18
N GLY A 58 -8.45 10.28 -11.95
CA GLY A 58 -9.58 9.54 -11.39
C GLY A 58 -9.43 8.02 -11.41
N HIS A 59 -8.51 7.48 -12.23
CA HIS A 59 -8.24 6.05 -12.29
C HIS A 59 -7.26 5.59 -11.19
N GLY A 60 -7.55 4.44 -10.60
CA GLY A 60 -6.62 3.72 -9.74
C GLY A 60 -5.83 2.68 -10.52
N ARG A 61 -4.59 2.41 -10.12
CA ARG A 61 -3.81 1.27 -10.61
C ARG A 61 -3.23 0.47 -9.46
N LEU A 62 -3.22 -0.84 -9.60
CA LEU A 62 -2.47 -1.78 -8.78
C LEU A 62 -1.33 -2.35 -9.65
N ASP A 63 -0.10 -2.00 -9.31
CA ASP A 63 1.11 -2.55 -9.89
C ASP A 63 1.64 -3.69 -9.01
N ARG A 64 2.14 -4.76 -9.63
CA ARG A 64 2.69 -5.95 -8.95
C ARG A 64 4.11 -6.18 -9.40
N PHE A 65 4.97 -6.56 -8.47
CA PHE A 65 6.40 -6.73 -8.70
C PHE A 65 6.94 -7.91 -7.91
N GLN A 66 7.96 -8.57 -8.44
CA GLN A 66 8.81 -9.50 -7.71
C GLN A 66 10.18 -8.84 -7.50
N ARG A 67 10.55 -8.63 -6.24
CA ARG A 67 11.90 -8.23 -5.87
C ARG A 67 12.78 -9.46 -5.79
N THR A 68 13.93 -9.41 -6.42
CA THR A 68 15.01 -10.37 -6.25
C THR A 68 16.27 -9.66 -5.82
N GLU A 69 17.04 -10.34 -4.98
CA GLU A 69 18.35 -9.89 -4.57
C GLU A 69 19.39 -10.78 -5.24
N CYS A 70 20.37 -10.15 -5.88
CA CYS A 70 21.48 -10.87 -6.50
C CYS A 70 22.80 -10.18 -6.17
N LEU A 71 23.88 -10.94 -6.22
CA LEU A 71 25.22 -10.36 -6.26
C LEU A 71 25.55 -10.06 -7.72
N GLY A 72 25.90 -8.82 -8.00
CA GLY A 72 26.18 -8.38 -9.36
C GLY A 72 27.20 -7.25 -9.38
N GLN A 73 27.79 -7.05 -10.55
CA GLN A 73 28.55 -5.83 -10.87
C GLN A 73 27.58 -4.78 -11.40
N LEU A 74 27.89 -3.50 -11.16
CA LEU A 74 27.14 -2.42 -11.81
C LEU A 74 27.27 -2.59 -13.33
N HIS A 75 26.21 -2.32 -14.08
CA HIS A 75 26.19 -2.50 -15.54
C HIS A 75 27.27 -1.67 -16.26
N GLU A 76 27.82 -0.66 -15.59
CA GLU A 76 28.86 0.25 -16.10
C GLU A 76 30.29 -0.14 -15.65
N THR A 77 30.45 -1.14 -14.79
CA THR A 77 31.77 -1.56 -14.29
C THR A 77 32.35 -2.72 -15.10
N ALA A 78 33.62 -2.61 -15.48
CA ALA A 78 34.36 -3.65 -16.21
C ALA A 78 34.52 -4.93 -15.37
N ALA A 79 34.84 -6.05 -16.04
CA ALA A 79 35.16 -7.30 -15.36
C ALA A 79 36.34 -7.11 -14.39
N GLY A 80 36.14 -7.40 -13.10
CA GLY A 80 37.16 -7.31 -12.04
C GLY A 80 36.76 -6.49 -10.81
N TRP A 81 35.62 -5.78 -10.87
CA TRP A 81 35.10 -5.03 -9.71
C TRP A 81 34.40 -5.95 -8.70
N PRO A 82 34.45 -5.63 -7.38
CA PRO A 82 33.73 -6.38 -6.37
C PRO A 82 32.24 -6.43 -6.67
N GLN A 83 31.64 -7.62 -6.53
CA GLN A 83 30.20 -7.75 -6.60
C GLN A 83 29.57 -7.10 -5.37
N SER A 84 28.49 -6.34 -5.59
CA SER A 84 27.69 -5.76 -4.53
C SER A 84 26.26 -6.31 -4.59
N ARG A 85 25.54 -6.19 -3.48
CA ARG A 85 24.12 -6.59 -3.42
C ARG A 85 23.31 -5.68 -4.35
N GLN A 86 22.68 -6.28 -5.33
CA GLN A 86 21.79 -5.64 -6.29
C GLN A 86 20.35 -5.98 -5.92
N ILE A 87 19.47 -4.98 -5.97
CA ILE A 87 18.03 -5.15 -5.83
C ILE A 87 17.41 -4.97 -7.21
N ARG A 88 16.69 -5.99 -7.68
CA ARG A 88 15.98 -5.94 -8.96
C ARG A 88 14.49 -6.14 -8.74
N ASP A 89 13.69 -5.17 -9.17
CA ASP A 89 12.24 -5.28 -9.17
C ASP A 89 11.75 -5.68 -10.57
N MET A 90 11.24 -6.89 -10.70
CA MET A 90 10.62 -7.40 -11.92
C MET A 90 9.13 -7.09 -11.91
N PHE A 91 8.64 -6.35 -12.90
CA PHE A 91 7.22 -6.06 -13.03
C PHE A 91 6.43 -7.31 -13.47
N LEU A 92 5.42 -7.68 -12.68
CA LEU A 92 4.58 -8.86 -12.91
C LEU A 92 3.26 -8.52 -13.62
N GLY A 93 2.83 -7.26 -13.55
CA GLY A 93 1.64 -6.80 -14.25
C GLY A 93 0.88 -5.72 -13.50
N ARG A 94 -0.12 -5.17 -14.19
CA ARG A 94 -0.94 -4.05 -13.72
C ARG A 94 -2.42 -4.35 -13.87
N GLN A 95 -3.20 -3.84 -12.93
CA GLN A 95 -4.65 -3.80 -13.01
C GLN A 95 -5.14 -2.36 -12.82
N TYR A 96 -6.08 -1.92 -13.66
CA TYR A 96 -6.73 -0.62 -13.53
C TYR A 96 -8.06 -0.74 -12.78
N THR A 97 -8.44 0.31 -12.09
CA THR A 97 -9.68 0.40 -11.32
C THR A 97 -10.32 1.78 -11.46
N SER A 98 -11.63 1.84 -11.32
CA SER A 98 -12.40 3.07 -11.25
C SER A 98 -12.45 3.60 -9.81
N GLY A 99 -11.64 4.63 -9.53
CA GLY A 99 -11.65 5.33 -8.25
C GLY A 99 -10.99 4.63 -7.06
N ALA A 100 -10.88 5.35 -5.94
CA ALA A 100 -10.11 4.94 -4.76
C ALA A 100 -10.70 3.72 -4.03
N ARG A 101 -12.02 3.69 -3.84
CA ARG A 101 -12.66 2.56 -3.12
C ARG A 101 -12.54 1.25 -3.87
N ASN A 102 -12.64 1.28 -5.20
CA ASN A 102 -12.47 0.08 -6.01
C ASN A 102 -11.00 -0.38 -6.01
N LEU A 103 -10.05 0.57 -6.12
CA LEU A 103 -8.62 0.28 -5.96
C LEU A 103 -8.33 -0.43 -4.63
N MET A 104 -8.87 0.09 -3.53
CA MET A 104 -8.66 -0.51 -2.22
C MET A 104 -9.33 -1.87 -2.06
N ARG A 105 -10.48 -2.10 -2.70
CA ARG A 105 -11.12 -3.42 -2.76
C ARG A 105 -10.23 -4.43 -3.47
N VAL A 106 -9.69 -4.07 -4.63
CA VAL A 106 -8.79 -4.92 -5.43
C VAL A 106 -7.48 -5.18 -4.68
N LEU A 107 -6.87 -4.15 -4.08
CA LEU A 107 -5.69 -4.32 -3.22
C LEU A 107 -5.97 -5.27 -2.05
N THR A 108 -7.08 -5.07 -1.35
CA THR A 108 -7.46 -5.91 -0.20
C THR A 108 -7.61 -7.37 -0.59
N GLN A 109 -8.28 -7.64 -1.72
CA GLN A 109 -8.43 -8.98 -2.25
C GLN A 109 -7.08 -9.59 -2.60
N TYR A 110 -6.24 -8.83 -3.33
CA TYR A 110 -4.92 -9.29 -3.74
C TYR A 110 -4.04 -9.69 -2.55
N LEU A 111 -4.00 -8.87 -1.50
CA LEU A 111 -3.19 -9.13 -0.30
C LEU A 111 -3.63 -10.42 0.40
N VAL A 112 -4.93 -10.70 0.42
CA VAL A 112 -5.47 -11.93 1.03
C VAL A 112 -5.17 -13.15 0.18
N ASP A 113 -5.39 -13.07 -1.14
CA ASP A 113 -5.17 -14.19 -2.06
C ASP A 113 -3.68 -14.56 -2.18
N ASN A 114 -2.79 -13.62 -1.89
CA ASN A 114 -1.34 -13.78 -1.96
C ASN A 114 -0.67 -13.66 -0.59
N ALA A 115 -1.38 -13.97 0.50
CA ALA A 115 -0.77 -14.02 1.83
C ALA A 115 0.10 -15.27 2.00
N SER A 116 1.25 -15.15 2.68
CA SER A 116 2.12 -16.30 3.02
C SER A 116 1.45 -17.22 4.05
N HIS A 117 0.56 -16.66 4.87
CA HIS A 117 -0.28 -17.39 5.81
C HIS A 117 -1.75 -16.99 5.64
N PRO A 118 -2.71 -17.91 5.84
CA PRO A 118 -4.12 -17.60 5.66
C PRO A 118 -4.59 -16.45 6.55
N VAL A 119 -5.15 -15.41 5.93
CA VAL A 119 -5.81 -14.28 6.61
C VAL A 119 -7.21 -14.13 6.04
N SER A 120 -8.20 -13.90 6.90
CA SER A 120 -9.59 -13.76 6.42
C SER A 120 -9.79 -12.43 5.68
N LEU A 121 -10.51 -12.50 4.56
CA LEU A 121 -10.91 -11.31 3.81
C LEU A 121 -11.79 -10.35 4.63
N ALA A 122 -12.65 -10.91 5.49
CA ALA A 122 -13.50 -10.12 6.36
C ALA A 122 -12.68 -9.31 7.38
N SER A 123 -11.68 -9.95 8.01
CA SER A 123 -10.76 -9.31 8.95
C SER A 123 -9.94 -8.22 8.25
N MET A 124 -9.44 -8.50 7.04
CA MET A 124 -8.67 -7.52 6.27
C MET A 124 -9.52 -6.29 5.92
N ARG A 125 -10.75 -6.50 5.44
CA ARG A 125 -11.70 -5.41 5.17
C ARG A 125 -12.02 -4.60 6.43
N ALA A 126 -12.24 -5.27 7.55
CA ALA A 126 -12.51 -4.61 8.83
C ALA A 126 -11.32 -3.78 9.32
N ALA A 127 -10.08 -4.23 9.11
CA ALA A 127 -8.87 -3.49 9.47
C ALA A 127 -8.67 -2.24 8.60
N TRP A 128 -9.03 -2.31 7.32
CA TRP A 128 -8.96 -1.19 6.39
C TRP A 128 -10.04 -0.12 6.61
N ALA A 129 -11.25 -0.53 7.03
CA ALA A 129 -12.41 0.36 7.07
C ALA A 129 -12.20 1.65 7.90
N PRO A 130 -11.63 1.62 9.12
CA PRO A 130 -11.42 2.85 9.91
C PRO A 130 -10.43 3.84 9.26
N LEU A 131 -9.54 3.36 8.39
CA LEU A 131 -8.57 4.21 7.68
C LEU A 131 -9.16 4.85 6.42
N MET A 132 -10.28 4.32 5.91
CA MET A 132 -10.98 4.83 4.74
C MET A 132 -12.11 5.80 5.07
N GLN A 133 -12.40 6.01 6.36
CA GLN A 133 -13.42 6.97 6.77
C GLN A 133 -12.94 8.40 6.49
N PRO A 134 -13.82 9.28 5.97
CA PRO A 134 -13.48 10.69 5.82
C PRO A 134 -13.10 11.24 7.19
N ARG A 135 -12.00 12.00 7.27
CA ARG A 135 -11.71 12.76 8.48
C ARG A 135 -12.72 13.89 8.55
N ILE A 136 -13.57 13.88 9.57
CA ILE A 136 -14.42 15.02 9.87
C ILE A 136 -13.48 16.10 10.40
N SER A 137 -13.09 17.04 9.54
CA SER A 137 -12.57 18.33 9.99
C SER A 137 -13.75 19.06 10.63
N HIS A 138 -13.72 19.25 11.94
CA HIS A 138 -14.53 20.31 12.54
C HIS A 138 -13.92 21.62 12.05
N GLU A 139 -14.56 22.26 11.07
CA GLU A 139 -14.35 23.68 10.81
C GLU A 139 -15.08 24.42 11.93
N GLU A 140 -14.33 24.97 12.89
CA GLU A 140 -14.84 26.01 13.78
C GLU A 140 -15.20 27.21 12.88
N SER A 141 -16.49 27.40 12.66
CA SER A 141 -17.04 28.62 12.09
C SER A 141 -16.99 29.71 13.17
N ASP A 142 -15.83 30.33 13.35
CA ASP A 142 -15.74 31.62 14.01
C ASP A 142 -16.28 32.69 13.04
N GLU A 143 -17.58 32.97 13.11
CA GLU A 143 -18.11 34.26 12.63
C GLU A 143 -18.03 35.27 13.79
N PRO A 144 -17.28 36.38 13.65
CA PRO A 144 -17.51 37.54 14.47
C PRO A 144 -18.59 38.41 13.82
N PHE A 145 -19.63 38.70 14.61
CA PHE A 145 -20.57 39.81 14.40
C PHE A 145 -19.85 41.16 14.41
#